data_AF-G2R037-F1
#
_entry.id   AF-G2R037-F1
#
_cell.length_a   1.000
_cell.length_b   1.000
_cell.length_c   1.000
_cell.angle_alpha   90.00
_cell.angle_beta   90.00
_cell.angle_gamma   90.00
#
_symmetry.space_group_name_H-M   'P 1'
#
loop_
_entity.id
_entity.type
_entity.pdbx_description
1 polymer ?
#
loop_
_entity_poly.entity_id
_entity_poly.type
_entity_poly.pdbx_seq_one_letter_code
_entity_poly.pdbx_strand_id
1 'polypeptide(L)'
;MPPLALLGAAAVSAREVPATIRSFYNSLGAAGSCCNKLATGFYASDDGPDTFSYCGDHLSDYNVVYIQGVGGALADMDVDCDGAQRAGSDDGRCNSSTDTQGETAFRSTVAGYGRGIADLDPFVHPYVVFGNEGSKPGWKTFDPRAYGVEPLSVVAVVCGDQLLYAIWGDTNGDDGAKPMVGEASIALATACFGSSMSGNNGHDATDVLYLAFAGSEAVPGADGAAWDVGSFEEFEASIAALGDRLVQRVGGRAGDSDEPPREGGWAGRSLG
;
A
#
# COMPACT_ATOMS: atom_id res chain seq x y z
N MET A 1 -8.96 -7.81 47.00
CA MET A 1 -9.69 -7.91 45.72
C MET A 1 -9.20 -6.77 44.85
N PRO A 2 -8.29 -7.01 43.90
CA PRO A 2 -7.85 -5.95 42.99
C PRO A 2 -8.97 -5.64 41.98
N PRO A 3 -9.11 -4.38 41.53
CA PRO A 3 -10.15 -4.01 40.59
C PRO A 3 -9.81 -4.55 39.21
N LEU A 4 -10.81 -5.16 38.57
CA LEU A 4 -10.77 -5.63 37.20
C LEU A 4 -10.75 -4.39 36.29
N ALA A 5 -9.59 -4.09 35.69
CA ALA A 5 -9.50 -3.07 34.65
C ALA A 5 -10.15 -3.63 33.38
N LEU A 6 -11.30 -3.07 32.98
CA LEU A 6 -11.82 -3.28 31.64
C LEU A 6 -10.87 -2.56 30.67
N LEU A 7 -10.04 -3.33 29.96
CA LEU A 7 -9.45 -2.85 28.71
C LEU A 7 -10.59 -2.73 27.70
N GLY A 8 -10.96 -1.50 27.36
CA GLY A 8 -11.79 -1.26 26.19
C GLY A 8 -10.99 -1.64 24.96
N ALA A 9 -11.50 -2.59 24.18
CA ALA A 9 -11.01 -2.83 22.83
C ALA A 9 -11.18 -1.53 22.05
N ALA A 10 -10.07 -0.89 21.68
CA ALA A 10 -10.12 0.17 20.68
C ALA A 10 -10.50 -0.52 19.37
N ALA A 11 -11.79 -0.44 19.01
CA ALA A 11 -12.21 -0.78 17.67
C ALA A 11 -11.46 0.17 16.74
N VAL A 12 -10.52 -0.35 15.95
CA VAL A 12 -9.95 0.41 14.84
C VAL A 12 -11.12 0.78 13.95
N SER A 13 -11.44 2.07 13.97
CA SER A 13 -12.22 2.64 12.89
C SER A 13 -11.24 2.65 11.73
N ALA A 14 -11.35 1.67 10.83
CA ALA A 14 -10.71 1.77 9.54
C ALA A 14 -10.96 3.18 9.01
N ARG A 15 -9.89 3.87 8.61
CA ARG A 15 -9.99 5.29 8.31
C ARG A 15 -10.99 5.46 7.18
N GLU A 16 -11.97 6.34 7.36
CA GLU A 16 -12.83 6.73 6.25
C GLU A 16 -11.93 7.26 5.13
N VAL A 17 -12.18 6.83 3.90
CA VAL A 17 -11.42 7.30 2.75
C VAL A 17 -11.60 8.82 2.61
N PRO A 18 -10.54 9.63 2.73
CA PRO A 18 -10.66 11.08 2.58
C PRO A 18 -11.26 11.44 1.22
N ALA A 19 -12.08 12.48 1.16
CA ALA A 19 -12.80 12.85 -0.07
C ALA A 19 -11.87 13.09 -1.28
N THR A 20 -10.64 13.57 -1.04
CA THR A 20 -9.60 13.73 -2.06
C THR A 20 -9.12 12.39 -2.60
N ILE A 21 -8.86 11.42 -1.73
CA ILE A 21 -8.48 10.05 -2.10
C ILE A 21 -9.62 9.33 -2.80
N ARG A 22 -10.87 9.48 -2.33
CA ARG A 22 -12.04 8.91 -3.00
C ARG A 22 -12.21 9.48 -4.40
N SER A 23 -11.99 10.79 -4.55
CA SER A 23 -12.05 11.46 -5.86
C SER A 23 -10.92 11.00 -6.78
N PHE A 24 -9.71 10.81 -6.25
CA PHE A 24 -8.58 10.24 -6.97
C PHE A 24 -8.90 8.81 -7.46
N TYR A 25 -9.32 7.92 -6.56
CA TYR A 25 -9.80 6.56 -6.88
C TYR A 25 -10.81 6.56 -8.03
N ASN A 26 -11.86 7.39 -7.92
CA ASN A 26 -12.90 7.48 -8.94
C ASN A 26 -12.36 8.01 -10.28
N SER A 27 -11.39 8.92 -10.24
CA SER A 27 -10.77 9.48 -11.44
C SER A 27 -9.95 8.45 -12.21
N LEU A 28 -9.27 7.52 -11.50
CA LEU A 28 -8.56 6.41 -12.13
C LEU A 28 -9.54 5.51 -12.88
N GLY A 29 -10.64 5.11 -12.22
CA GLY A 29 -11.71 4.33 -12.86
C GLY A 29 -12.28 5.00 -14.10
N ALA A 30 -12.57 6.30 -14.01
CA ALA A 30 -13.09 7.09 -15.14
C ALA A 30 -12.07 7.26 -16.29
N ALA A 31 -10.78 7.31 -15.99
CA ALA A 31 -9.72 7.39 -17.01
C ALA A 31 -9.61 6.09 -17.83
N GLY A 32 -10.07 4.96 -17.29
CA GLY A 32 -10.09 3.67 -17.98
C GLY A 32 -8.73 2.95 -18.03
N SER A 33 -7.63 3.68 -18.14
CA SER A 33 -6.28 3.14 -17.96
C SER A 33 -5.28 4.28 -17.79
N CYS A 34 -4.15 4.03 -17.16
CA CYS A 34 -3.12 5.04 -17.02
C CYS A 34 -2.43 5.38 -18.35
N CYS A 35 -2.00 6.64 -18.48
CA CYS A 35 -1.34 7.16 -19.68
C CYS A 35 0.17 6.86 -19.67
N ASN A 36 0.81 7.09 -18.53
CA ASN A 36 2.21 6.83 -18.24
C ASN A 36 2.37 5.45 -17.60
N LYS A 37 2.51 4.43 -18.46
CA LYS A 37 2.77 3.04 -18.05
C LYS A 37 4.27 2.85 -17.86
N LEU A 38 4.68 2.65 -16.61
CA LEU A 38 6.07 2.40 -16.24
C LEU A 38 6.50 0.97 -16.57
N ALA A 39 5.56 0.03 -16.43
CA ALA A 39 5.68 -1.34 -16.91
C ALA A 39 4.29 -1.94 -17.17
N THR A 40 4.21 -2.94 -18.05
CA THR A 40 2.96 -3.55 -18.53
C THR A 40 3.08 -5.06 -18.65
N GLY A 41 1.94 -5.75 -18.74
CA GLY A 41 1.90 -7.20 -18.99
C GLY A 41 1.81 -8.02 -17.70
N PHE A 42 1.14 -7.46 -16.69
CA PHE A 42 0.93 -8.08 -15.40
C PHE A 42 -0.51 -8.58 -15.26
N TYR A 43 -0.71 -9.52 -14.34
CA TYR A 43 -1.95 -10.22 -14.11
C TYR A 43 -2.47 -9.94 -12.70
N ALA A 44 -3.78 -9.78 -12.56
CA ALA A 44 -4.50 -9.71 -11.29
C ALA A 44 -5.34 -10.98 -11.05
N SER A 45 -5.00 -12.08 -11.73
CA SER A 45 -5.54 -13.44 -11.48
C SER A 45 -4.92 -14.45 -12.45
N ASP A 46 -4.88 -15.71 -12.01
CA ASP A 46 -4.33 -16.82 -12.77
C ASP A 46 -5.06 -17.10 -14.10
N ASP A 47 -6.36 -16.86 -14.17
CA ASP A 47 -7.15 -17.04 -15.40
C ASP A 47 -7.40 -15.70 -16.14
N GLY A 48 -6.93 -14.59 -15.57
CA GLY A 48 -7.10 -13.25 -16.10
C GLY A 48 -6.15 -12.89 -17.26
N PRO A 49 -6.42 -11.78 -17.95
CA PRO A 49 -5.53 -11.25 -18.99
C PRO A 49 -4.38 -10.39 -18.40
N ASP A 50 -3.29 -10.23 -19.15
CA ASP A 50 -2.10 -9.44 -18.77
C ASP A 50 -2.27 -7.92 -18.93
N THR A 51 -3.43 -7.42 -18.51
CA THR A 51 -3.84 -6.03 -18.77
C THR A 51 -3.41 -5.03 -17.71
N PHE A 52 -2.73 -5.47 -16.66
CA PHE A 52 -2.30 -4.62 -15.55
C PHE A 52 -0.95 -3.98 -15.81
N SER A 53 -0.78 -2.78 -15.27
CA SER A 53 0.40 -1.94 -15.41
C SER A 53 0.74 -1.27 -14.09
N TYR A 54 2.04 -1.06 -13.85
CA TYR A 54 2.49 -0.06 -12.89
C TYR A 54 2.46 1.31 -13.58
N CYS A 55 1.81 2.26 -12.92
CA CYS A 55 1.41 3.53 -13.48
C CYS A 55 2.11 4.68 -12.76
N GLY A 56 2.61 5.62 -13.55
CA GLY A 56 3.34 6.80 -13.07
C GLY A 56 2.69 8.12 -13.50
N ASP A 57 1.38 8.12 -13.78
CA ASP A 57 0.66 9.34 -14.16
C ASP A 57 0.84 10.46 -13.13
N HIS A 58 0.99 10.06 -11.86
CA HIS A 58 1.10 10.97 -10.72
C HIS A 58 2.46 10.94 -10.02
N LEU A 59 3.50 10.47 -10.73
CA LEU A 59 4.84 10.43 -10.18
C LEU A 59 5.45 11.84 -10.03
N SER A 60 5.05 12.78 -10.87
CA SER A 60 5.63 14.14 -10.91
C SER A 60 4.91 15.20 -10.07
N ASP A 61 3.64 14.97 -9.74
CA ASP A 61 2.78 15.89 -8.97
C ASP A 61 2.51 15.40 -7.54
N TYR A 62 2.27 14.09 -7.36
CA TYR A 62 1.98 13.50 -6.05
C TYR A 62 3.09 12.57 -5.53
N ASN A 63 4.14 12.30 -6.31
CA ASN A 63 5.18 11.32 -6.01
C ASN A 63 4.60 9.93 -5.71
N VAL A 64 3.71 9.44 -6.57
CA VAL A 64 3.08 8.12 -6.39
C VAL A 64 3.21 7.23 -7.61
N VAL A 65 3.33 5.93 -7.32
CA VAL A 65 3.18 4.83 -8.28
C VAL A 65 1.98 3.99 -7.84
N TYR A 66 1.17 3.54 -8.78
CA TYR A 66 0.00 2.71 -8.49
C TYR A 66 -0.20 1.63 -9.55
N ILE A 67 -1.05 0.65 -9.25
CA ILE A 67 -1.42 -0.42 -10.19
C ILE A 67 -2.76 -0.08 -10.83
N GLN A 68 -2.85 -0.23 -12.16
CA GLN A 68 -4.11 -0.10 -12.86
C GLN A 68 -4.20 -1.05 -14.06
N GLY A 69 -5.38 -1.64 -14.25
CA GLY A 69 -5.75 -2.41 -15.43
C GLY A 69 -6.42 -1.55 -16.52
N VAL A 70 -6.89 -2.21 -17.58
CA VAL A 70 -7.72 -1.57 -18.60
C VAL A 70 -9.19 -1.52 -18.16
N GLY A 71 -9.97 -0.62 -18.76
CA GLY A 71 -11.40 -0.48 -18.44
C GLY A 71 -11.71 0.12 -17.07
N GLY A 72 -10.71 0.72 -16.41
CA GLY A 72 -10.84 1.35 -15.10
C GLY A 72 -10.58 0.42 -13.93
N ALA A 73 -10.22 -0.84 -14.21
CA ALA A 73 -9.88 -1.83 -13.20
C ALA A 73 -8.68 -1.36 -12.36
N LEU A 74 -8.76 -1.62 -11.06
CA LEU A 74 -7.63 -1.54 -10.13
C LEU A 74 -7.16 -2.97 -9.83
N ALA A 75 -6.23 -3.16 -8.90
CA ALA A 75 -5.79 -4.51 -8.56
C ALA A 75 -6.86 -5.25 -7.73
N ASP A 76 -6.73 -6.56 -7.69
CA ASP A 76 -7.31 -7.46 -6.71
C ASP A 76 -6.52 -7.42 -5.39
N MET A 77 -6.82 -8.33 -4.46
CA MET A 77 -6.02 -8.54 -3.25
C MET A 77 -5.87 -10.04 -2.93
N ASP A 78 -4.83 -10.65 -3.45
CA ASP A 78 -4.30 -11.94 -3.03
C ASP A 78 -3.58 -11.85 -1.67
N VAL A 79 -3.34 -13.01 -1.05
CA VAL A 79 -2.82 -13.12 0.32
C VAL A 79 -1.39 -13.66 0.31
N ASP A 80 -0.47 -12.81 0.74
CA ASP A 80 0.91 -13.16 1.03
C ASP A 80 1.06 -13.61 2.49
N CYS A 81 1.77 -14.72 2.67
CA CYS A 81 2.02 -15.36 3.97
C CYS A 81 3.52 -15.40 4.32
N ASP A 82 4.34 -14.63 3.61
CA ASP A 82 5.79 -14.67 3.70
C ASP A 82 6.32 -13.95 4.94
N GLY A 83 7.53 -14.31 5.36
CA GLY A 83 8.22 -13.66 6.47
C GLY A 83 8.26 -14.46 7.78
N ALA A 84 8.41 -13.74 8.88
CA ALA A 84 8.53 -14.29 10.22
C ALA A 84 7.16 -14.73 10.75
N GLN A 85 6.76 -15.96 10.41
CA GLN A 85 5.61 -16.63 11.01
C GLN A 85 5.87 -16.93 12.49
N ARG A 86 5.53 -16.00 13.39
CA ARG A 86 5.80 -16.15 14.82
C ARG A 86 4.80 -17.10 15.46
N ALA A 87 5.31 -17.97 16.32
CA ALA A 87 4.47 -18.78 17.19
C ALA A 87 3.60 -17.88 18.09
N GLY A 88 2.30 -17.82 17.81
CA GLY A 88 1.31 -17.07 18.58
C GLY A 88 0.51 -16.04 17.78
N SER A 89 1.03 -15.54 16.66
CA SER A 89 0.31 -14.68 15.70
C SER A 89 -0.30 -15.51 14.56
N ASP A 90 0.37 -16.60 14.15
CA ASP A 90 -0.16 -17.56 13.19
C ASP A 90 -1.38 -18.29 13.76
N ASP A 91 -2.53 -18.03 13.13
CA ASP A 91 -3.83 -18.63 13.45
C ASP A 91 -4.23 -19.77 12.49
N GLY A 92 -3.30 -20.17 11.62
CA GLY A 92 -3.43 -21.29 10.70
C GLY A 92 -4.11 -20.97 9.37
N ARG A 93 -4.50 -19.71 9.12
CA ARG A 93 -5.11 -19.30 7.83
C ARG A 93 -4.10 -19.28 6.68
N CYS A 94 -2.81 -19.28 6.95
CA CYS A 94 -1.77 -19.48 5.95
C CYS A 94 -1.47 -20.97 5.65
N ASN A 95 -1.99 -21.92 6.43
CA ASN A 95 -1.72 -23.36 6.21
C ASN A 95 -2.20 -23.89 4.84
N SER A 96 -3.11 -23.18 4.18
CA SER A 96 -3.57 -23.54 2.84
C SER A 96 -2.58 -23.14 1.75
N SER A 97 -1.77 -22.09 1.97
CA SER A 97 -0.79 -21.60 0.99
C SER A 97 0.25 -22.68 0.69
N THR A 98 0.61 -22.77 -0.58
CA THR A 98 1.61 -23.74 -1.09
C THR A 98 2.90 -23.09 -1.53
N ASP A 99 2.97 -21.77 -1.47
CA ASP A 99 4.04 -20.89 -1.92
C ASP A 99 4.68 -20.05 -0.80
N THR A 100 4.12 -20.08 0.42
CA THR A 100 4.67 -19.45 1.62
C THR A 100 6.19 -19.64 1.76
N GLN A 101 6.90 -18.53 1.94
CA GLN A 101 8.33 -18.46 2.22
C GLN A 101 8.61 -17.97 3.64
N GLY A 102 9.78 -18.35 4.17
CA GLY A 102 10.18 -17.99 5.53
C GLY A 102 10.79 -16.59 5.67
N GLU A 103 10.83 -15.79 4.60
CA GLU A 103 11.39 -14.45 4.61
C GLU A 103 10.71 -13.54 3.59
N THR A 104 10.55 -12.25 3.94
CA THR A 104 10.13 -11.21 2.99
C THR A 104 11.33 -10.64 2.23
N ALA A 105 11.09 -10.01 1.08
CA ALA A 105 12.15 -9.37 0.28
C ALA A 105 13.04 -8.40 1.08
N PHE A 106 12.51 -7.74 2.11
CA PHE A 106 13.23 -6.73 2.90
C PHE A 106 13.63 -7.17 4.30
N ARG A 107 13.59 -8.47 4.59
CA ARG A 107 14.05 -9.08 5.84
C ARG A 107 15.36 -8.48 6.37
N SER A 108 16.37 -8.39 5.50
CA SER A 108 17.71 -7.88 5.90
C SER A 108 17.67 -6.42 6.35
N THR A 109 16.86 -5.59 5.70
CA THR A 109 16.68 -4.17 6.05
C THR A 109 15.97 -4.05 7.40
N VAL A 110 14.88 -4.80 7.57
CA VAL A 110 14.08 -4.83 8.80
C VAL A 110 14.92 -5.31 9.99
N ALA A 111 15.64 -6.42 9.84
CA ALA A 111 16.56 -6.91 10.86
C ALA A 111 17.65 -5.87 11.20
N GLY A 112 18.14 -5.15 10.19
CA GLY A 112 19.14 -4.10 10.32
C GLY A 112 18.69 -2.91 11.17
N TYR A 113 17.38 -2.66 11.31
CA TYR A 113 16.87 -1.62 12.21
C TYR A 113 17.13 -1.92 13.69
N GLY A 114 17.39 -3.19 14.06
CA GLY A 114 17.70 -3.58 15.43
C GLY A 114 16.55 -3.36 16.40
N ARG A 115 15.30 -3.50 15.92
CA ARG A 115 14.08 -3.15 16.67
C ARG A 115 13.34 -4.33 17.30
N GLY A 116 14.00 -5.49 17.42
CA GLY A 116 13.42 -6.67 18.08
C GLY A 116 12.81 -7.68 17.11
N ILE A 117 12.72 -7.35 15.82
CA ILE A 117 12.18 -8.22 14.79
C ILE A 117 13.28 -8.66 13.81
N ALA A 118 13.24 -9.92 13.38
CA ALA A 118 14.14 -10.45 12.36
C ALA A 118 13.58 -10.26 10.94
N ASP A 119 12.26 -10.13 10.84
CA ASP A 119 11.50 -9.91 9.61
C ASP A 119 10.10 -9.40 9.97
N LEU A 120 9.34 -8.99 8.97
CA LEU A 120 7.90 -8.74 9.04
C LEU A 120 7.17 -10.05 9.34
N ASP A 121 6.11 -9.95 10.13
CA ASP A 121 5.21 -11.06 10.43
C ASP A 121 3.90 -10.82 9.67
N PRO A 122 3.46 -11.72 8.78
CA PRO A 122 2.30 -11.52 7.90
C PRO A 122 0.99 -11.35 8.66
N PHE A 123 0.91 -11.84 9.90
CA PHE A 123 -0.28 -11.73 10.77
C PHE A 123 -0.30 -10.45 11.61
N VAL A 124 0.80 -9.70 11.63
CA VAL A 124 0.96 -8.49 12.45
C VAL A 124 1.24 -7.24 11.61
N HIS A 125 2.05 -7.37 10.56
CA HIS A 125 2.55 -6.23 9.81
C HIS A 125 1.73 -6.07 8.53
N PRO A 126 0.98 -4.96 8.35
CA PRO A 126 0.41 -4.64 7.05
C PRO A 126 1.53 -4.33 6.06
N TYR A 127 1.72 -5.23 5.11
CA TYR A 127 2.57 -4.97 3.96
C TYR A 127 1.88 -5.36 2.66
N VAL A 128 2.38 -4.78 1.59
CA VAL A 128 1.98 -5.12 0.22
C VAL A 128 3.16 -5.76 -0.50
N VAL A 129 2.83 -6.64 -1.44
CA VAL A 129 3.77 -7.17 -2.42
C VAL A 129 3.72 -6.23 -3.63
N PHE A 130 4.80 -5.48 -3.85
CA PHE A 130 4.82 -4.43 -4.87
C PHE A 130 6.08 -4.51 -5.71
N GLY A 131 5.93 -4.52 -7.03
CA GLY A 131 7.02 -4.88 -7.93
C GLY A 131 7.07 -6.37 -8.23
N ASN A 132 7.87 -6.70 -9.24
CA ASN A 132 8.05 -8.05 -9.73
C ASN A 132 9.52 -8.28 -10.03
N GLU A 133 10.09 -9.30 -9.40
CA GLU A 133 11.45 -9.76 -9.65
C GLU A 133 11.43 -11.08 -10.42
N GLY A 134 12.55 -11.40 -11.08
CA GLY A 134 12.61 -12.61 -11.88
C GLY A 134 13.73 -12.63 -12.92
N SER A 135 14.05 -13.84 -13.36
CA SER A 135 15.04 -14.14 -14.38
C SER A 135 14.52 -15.09 -15.49
N LYS A 136 13.33 -15.69 -15.30
CA LYS A 136 12.66 -16.55 -16.29
C LYS A 136 12.52 -15.81 -17.64
N PRO A 137 12.90 -16.44 -18.78
CA PRO A 137 12.75 -15.83 -20.09
C PRO A 137 11.30 -15.42 -20.38
N GLY A 138 11.10 -14.16 -20.76
CA GLY A 138 9.77 -13.61 -21.05
C GLY A 138 8.97 -13.16 -19.82
N TRP A 139 9.49 -13.36 -18.61
CA TRP A 139 8.91 -12.85 -17.37
C TRP A 139 8.92 -11.32 -17.35
N LYS A 140 7.83 -10.72 -16.85
CA LYS A 140 7.76 -9.26 -16.69
C LYS A 140 8.26 -8.90 -15.30
N THR A 141 9.14 -7.91 -15.26
CA THR A 141 9.70 -7.38 -14.02
C THR A 141 9.39 -5.90 -13.90
N PHE A 142 9.31 -5.44 -12.66
CA PHE A 142 9.18 -4.04 -12.32
C PHE A 142 9.89 -3.81 -11.00
N ASP A 143 10.87 -2.91 -10.99
CA ASP A 143 11.56 -2.49 -9.78
C ASP A 143 11.05 -1.10 -9.36
N PRO A 144 10.25 -0.99 -8.28
CA PRO A 144 9.75 0.31 -7.80
C PRO A 144 10.87 1.30 -7.42
N ARG A 145 12.08 0.81 -7.09
CA ARG A 145 13.25 1.66 -6.77
C ARG A 145 13.67 2.52 -7.94
N ALA A 146 13.47 2.05 -9.17
CA ALA A 146 13.77 2.84 -10.38
C ALA A 146 12.93 4.12 -10.48
N TYR A 147 11.83 4.19 -9.72
CA TYR A 147 10.89 5.31 -9.69
C TYR A 147 10.81 5.96 -8.30
N GLY A 148 11.82 5.73 -7.46
CA GLY A 148 11.97 6.40 -6.17
C GLY A 148 11.11 5.84 -5.04
N VAL A 149 10.37 4.75 -5.25
CA VAL A 149 9.75 4.02 -4.14
C VAL A 149 10.85 3.23 -3.46
N GLU A 150 11.15 3.55 -2.20
CA GLU A 150 12.21 2.90 -1.43
C GLU A 150 11.66 1.68 -0.67
N PRO A 151 12.46 0.64 -0.41
CA PRO A 151 12.04 -0.48 0.44
C PRO A 151 11.41 0.00 1.75
N LEU A 152 10.30 -0.63 2.16
CA LEU A 152 9.52 -0.27 3.36
C LEU A 152 8.84 1.11 3.29
N SER A 153 8.77 1.76 2.12
CA SER A 153 7.95 2.97 1.94
C SER A 153 6.49 2.69 2.26
N VAL A 154 5.81 3.66 2.85
CA VAL A 154 4.38 3.59 3.11
C VAL A 154 3.61 3.47 1.79
N VAL A 155 2.59 2.63 1.82
CA VAL A 155 1.60 2.44 0.75
C VAL A 155 0.23 2.73 1.34
N ALA A 156 -0.53 3.62 0.69
CA ALA A 156 -1.94 3.80 1.00
C ALA A 156 -2.76 2.78 0.22
N VAL A 157 -3.57 2.00 0.93
CA VAL A 157 -4.42 0.96 0.34
C VAL A 157 -5.88 1.33 0.53
N VAL A 158 -6.63 1.44 -0.57
CA VAL A 158 -8.08 1.65 -0.54
C VAL A 158 -8.77 0.36 -0.94
N CYS A 159 -9.53 -0.22 -0.01
CA CYS A 159 -10.33 -1.42 -0.20
C CYS A 159 -11.75 -1.12 0.29
N GLY A 160 -12.71 -1.08 -0.63
CA GLY A 160 -14.09 -0.64 -0.35
C GLY A 160 -14.16 0.80 0.21
N ASP A 161 -14.70 0.92 1.42
CA ASP A 161 -14.88 2.20 2.13
C ASP A 161 -13.77 2.55 3.13
N GLN A 162 -12.67 1.79 3.09
CA GLN A 162 -11.58 1.87 4.05
C GLN A 162 -10.30 2.38 3.37
N LEU A 163 -9.59 3.27 4.06
CA LEU A 163 -8.19 3.58 3.80
C LEU A 163 -7.34 2.95 4.91
N LEU A 164 -6.37 2.14 4.53
CA LEU A 164 -5.38 1.53 5.43
C LEU A 164 -3.98 1.89 4.98
N TYR A 165 -3.06 2.03 5.93
CA TYR A 165 -1.65 2.20 5.64
C TYR A 165 -0.90 0.88 5.81
N ALA A 166 -0.07 0.58 4.82
CA ALA A 166 0.83 -0.55 4.80
C ALA A 166 2.24 -0.06 4.45
N ILE A 167 3.19 -0.97 4.41
CA ILE A 167 4.53 -0.74 3.85
C ILE A 167 4.75 -1.62 2.62
N TRP A 168 5.60 -1.19 1.71
CA TRP A 168 6.15 -2.09 0.70
C TRP A 168 7.10 -3.08 1.38
N GLY A 169 6.59 -4.26 1.71
CA GLY A 169 7.30 -5.26 2.51
C GLY A 169 7.88 -6.41 1.67
N ASP A 170 7.24 -6.72 0.54
CA ASP A 170 7.67 -7.82 -0.31
C ASP A 170 7.60 -7.51 -1.81
N THR A 171 8.14 -8.41 -2.63
CA THR A 171 8.15 -8.31 -4.09
C THR A 171 7.81 -9.65 -4.72
N ASN A 172 6.94 -9.65 -5.73
CA ASN A 172 6.47 -10.89 -6.34
C ASN A 172 7.60 -11.54 -7.14
N GLY A 173 7.92 -12.79 -6.81
CA GLY A 173 8.95 -13.57 -7.48
C GLY A 173 8.57 -14.08 -8.86
N ASP A 174 9.46 -14.87 -9.47
CA ASP A 174 9.21 -15.62 -10.69
C ASP A 174 9.08 -17.11 -10.46
N ASP A 175 8.60 -17.55 -9.31
CA ASP A 175 8.34 -18.95 -8.97
C ASP A 175 7.00 -19.45 -9.53
N GLY A 176 5.99 -18.57 -9.63
CA GLY A 176 4.69 -18.82 -10.25
C GLY A 176 4.68 -18.97 -11.77
N ALA A 177 3.46 -19.05 -12.33
CA ALA A 177 3.21 -19.19 -13.76
C ALA A 177 3.15 -17.84 -14.50
N LYS A 178 2.81 -16.76 -13.78
CA LYS A 178 2.54 -15.42 -14.33
C LYS A 178 3.12 -14.32 -13.42
N PRO A 179 3.56 -13.17 -13.97
CA PRO A 179 3.95 -12.02 -13.18
C PRO A 179 2.69 -11.34 -12.59
N MET A 180 2.35 -11.73 -11.36
CA MET A 180 1.15 -11.30 -10.65
C MET A 180 1.33 -9.93 -9.99
N VAL A 181 0.23 -9.24 -9.74
CA VAL A 181 0.15 -8.00 -8.95
C VAL A 181 -1.08 -8.08 -8.05
N GLY A 182 -1.15 -7.21 -7.04
CA GLY A 182 -2.34 -7.14 -6.17
C GLY A 182 -2.29 -8.12 -5.02
N GLU A 183 -1.16 -8.23 -4.33
CA GLU A 183 -1.01 -9.15 -3.21
C GLU A 183 -0.61 -8.39 -1.93
N ALA A 184 -1.07 -8.87 -0.77
CA ALA A 184 -0.89 -8.21 0.52
C ALA A 184 -0.80 -9.22 1.67
N SER A 185 -0.16 -8.82 2.77
CA SER A 185 -0.07 -9.67 3.96
C SER A 185 -1.45 -10.09 4.46
N ILE A 186 -1.56 -11.30 5.02
CA ILE A 186 -2.84 -11.79 5.55
C ILE A 186 -3.47 -10.84 6.59
N ALA A 187 -2.66 -10.11 7.37
CA ALA A 187 -3.17 -9.09 8.28
C ALA A 187 -3.89 -7.95 7.55
N LEU A 188 -3.31 -7.44 6.47
CA LEU A 188 -3.89 -6.38 5.66
C LEU A 188 -5.15 -6.87 4.91
N ALA A 189 -5.10 -8.04 4.30
CA ALA A 189 -6.26 -8.64 3.64
C ALA A 189 -7.41 -8.85 4.64
N THR A 190 -7.10 -9.34 5.85
CA THR A 190 -8.08 -9.51 6.92
C THR A 190 -8.72 -8.18 7.33
N ALA A 191 -7.93 -7.10 7.40
CA ALA A 191 -8.44 -5.78 7.75
C ALA A 191 -9.38 -5.19 6.67
N CYS A 192 -9.14 -5.52 5.39
CA CYS A 192 -9.98 -5.11 4.27
C CYS A 192 -11.27 -5.95 4.15
N PHE A 193 -11.14 -7.27 4.19
CA PHE A 193 -12.20 -8.19 3.74
C PHE A 193 -12.64 -9.22 4.80
N GLY A 194 -12.07 -9.13 6.01
CA GLY A 194 -12.48 -9.93 7.16
C GLY A 194 -11.77 -11.28 7.26
N SER A 195 -12.17 -12.05 8.27
CA SER A 195 -11.48 -13.27 8.70
C SER A 195 -11.63 -14.47 7.76
N SER A 196 -12.37 -14.33 6.65
CA SER A 196 -12.43 -15.36 5.62
C SER A 196 -11.17 -15.40 4.76
N MET A 197 -10.34 -14.35 4.79
CA MET A 197 -9.07 -14.33 4.06
C MET A 197 -8.14 -15.43 4.57
N SER A 198 -7.53 -16.14 3.62
CA SER A 198 -6.58 -17.22 3.88
C SER A 198 -5.55 -17.28 2.76
N GLY A 199 -4.47 -18.03 2.93
CA GLY A 199 -3.39 -18.10 1.94
C GLY A 199 -3.80 -18.62 0.54
N ASN A 200 -5.03 -19.13 0.37
CA ASN A 200 -5.60 -19.52 -0.94
C ASN A 200 -6.97 -18.86 -1.19
N ASN A 201 -7.33 -17.84 -0.42
CA ASN A 201 -8.62 -17.18 -0.51
C ASN A 201 -8.43 -15.68 -0.27
N GLY A 202 -8.10 -14.97 -1.34
CA GLY A 202 -8.05 -13.52 -1.41
C GLY A 202 -9.37 -12.89 -1.84
N HIS A 203 -9.27 -11.69 -2.39
CA HIS A 203 -10.37 -10.91 -2.93
C HIS A 203 -10.18 -10.70 -4.44
N ASP A 204 -10.91 -11.48 -5.24
CA ASP A 204 -10.79 -11.50 -6.71
C ASP A 204 -11.26 -10.21 -7.42
N ALA A 205 -11.99 -9.34 -6.73
CA ALA A 205 -12.53 -8.13 -7.36
C ALA A 205 -11.43 -7.09 -7.56
N THR A 206 -11.33 -6.57 -8.78
CA THR A 206 -10.29 -5.64 -9.24
C THR A 206 -10.62 -4.18 -8.88
N ASP A 207 -10.84 -3.94 -7.60
CA ASP A 207 -11.30 -2.67 -7.03
C ASP A 207 -10.41 -2.10 -5.90
N VAL A 208 -9.22 -2.66 -5.71
CA VAL A 208 -8.26 -2.25 -4.68
C VAL A 208 -7.21 -1.31 -5.25
N LEU A 209 -7.09 -0.11 -4.67
CA LEU A 209 -6.03 0.83 -5.01
C LEU A 209 -4.82 0.62 -4.10
N TYR A 210 -3.68 0.34 -4.70
CA TYR A 210 -2.36 0.39 -4.07
C TYR A 210 -1.65 1.67 -4.51
N LEU A 211 -1.41 2.59 -3.58
CA LEU A 211 -0.77 3.87 -3.86
C LEU A 211 0.56 3.95 -3.11
N ALA A 212 1.64 3.54 -3.79
CA ALA A 212 2.99 3.53 -3.25
C ALA A 212 3.61 4.92 -3.36
N PHE A 213 4.08 5.46 -2.23
CA PHE A 213 4.70 6.78 -2.19
C PHE A 213 6.20 6.67 -2.49
N ALA A 214 6.66 7.51 -3.41
CA ALA A 214 8.07 7.68 -3.74
C ALA A 214 8.73 8.75 -2.85
N GLY A 215 10.04 8.64 -2.68
CA GLY A 215 10.88 9.53 -1.89
C GLY A 215 11.16 8.99 -0.49
N SER A 216 12.37 9.26 0.00
CA SER A 216 12.84 8.81 1.32
C SER A 216 11.93 9.20 2.49
N GLU A 217 11.13 10.26 2.33
CA GLU A 217 10.18 10.69 3.36
C GLU A 217 9.00 9.72 3.53
N ALA A 218 8.78 8.83 2.56
CA ALA A 218 7.78 7.78 2.65
C ALA A 218 8.23 6.59 3.51
N VAL A 219 9.53 6.47 3.82
CA VAL A 219 10.07 5.36 4.61
C VAL A 219 9.97 5.71 6.10
N PRO A 220 9.26 4.93 6.93
CA PRO A 220 9.19 5.16 8.37
C PRO A 220 10.57 5.08 9.04
N GLY A 221 11.44 4.20 8.53
CA GLY A 221 12.75 3.93 9.10
C GLY A 221 12.69 3.25 10.46
N ALA A 222 13.85 3.06 11.10
CA ALA A 222 13.97 2.31 12.35
C ALA A 222 13.16 2.90 13.52
N ASP A 223 12.97 4.23 13.54
CA ASP A 223 12.31 4.96 14.63
C ASP A 223 10.91 5.49 14.29
N GLY A 224 10.48 5.39 13.03
CA GLY A 224 9.18 5.92 12.59
C GLY A 224 8.05 4.89 12.54
N ALA A 225 8.31 3.64 12.91
CA ALA A 225 7.30 2.58 13.07
C ALA A 225 7.57 1.76 14.34
N ALA A 226 6.51 1.21 14.90
CA ALA A 226 6.58 0.30 16.04
C ALA A 226 6.78 -1.14 15.52
N TRP A 227 8.03 -1.46 15.15
CA TRP A 227 8.36 -2.74 14.50
C TRP A 227 8.10 -3.98 15.36
N ASP A 228 8.37 -3.94 16.67
CA ASP A 228 8.14 -5.09 17.56
C ASP A 228 6.84 -4.93 18.36
N VAL A 229 5.73 -5.07 17.66
CA VAL A 229 4.36 -5.06 18.20
C VAL A 229 3.68 -6.40 17.98
N GLY A 230 2.56 -6.62 18.65
CA GLY A 230 1.85 -7.90 18.64
C GLY A 230 0.60 -7.95 17.75
N SER A 231 0.25 -6.84 17.10
CA SER A 231 -1.01 -6.72 16.36
C SER A 231 -0.93 -5.75 15.17
N PHE A 232 -1.80 -5.99 14.18
CA PHE A 232 -2.03 -5.11 13.05
C PHE A 232 -2.33 -3.68 13.51
N GLU A 233 -3.21 -3.54 14.49
CA GLU A 233 -3.70 -2.25 14.96
C GLU A 233 -2.57 -1.40 15.56
N GLU A 234 -1.67 -2.03 16.33
CA GLU A 234 -0.51 -1.34 16.91
C GLU A 234 0.48 -0.89 15.83
N PHE A 235 0.75 -1.73 14.82
CA PHE A 235 1.67 -1.37 13.75
C PHE A 235 1.09 -0.29 12.83
N GLU A 236 -0.13 -0.47 12.32
CA GLU A 236 -0.80 0.48 11.42
C GLU A 236 -0.88 1.86 12.08
N ALA A 237 -1.32 1.90 13.34
CA ALA A 237 -1.41 3.16 14.09
C ALA A 237 -0.06 3.86 14.22
N SER A 238 1.04 3.11 14.30
CA SER A 238 2.40 3.69 14.43
C SER A 238 2.87 4.42 13.17
N ILE A 239 2.46 3.96 11.97
CA ILE A 239 2.80 4.60 10.69
C ILE A 239 1.75 5.60 10.22
N ALA A 240 0.60 5.65 10.88
CA ALA A 240 -0.55 6.36 10.36
C ALA A 240 -0.36 7.88 10.25
N ALA A 241 0.37 8.49 11.19
CA ALA A 241 0.70 9.91 11.10
C ALA A 241 1.60 10.23 9.89
N LEU A 242 2.43 9.27 9.44
CA LEU A 242 3.21 9.41 8.21
C LEU A 242 2.30 9.23 6.98
N GLY A 243 1.47 8.17 6.97
CA GLY A 243 0.47 7.94 5.93
C GLY A 243 -0.45 9.15 5.72
N ASP A 244 -0.99 9.72 6.79
CA ASP A 244 -1.88 10.90 6.77
C ASP A 244 -1.20 12.10 6.10
N ARG A 245 0.09 12.33 6.37
CA ARG A 245 0.86 13.41 5.72
C ARG A 245 1.10 13.14 4.23
N LEU A 246 1.29 11.88 3.84
CA LEU A 246 1.55 11.49 2.46
C LEU A 246 0.29 11.65 1.61
N VAL A 247 -0.86 11.17 2.09
CA VAL A 247 -2.14 11.24 1.36
C VAL A 247 -2.66 12.67 1.17
N GLN A 248 -2.27 13.62 2.03
CA GLN A 248 -2.65 15.03 1.89
C GLN A 248 -2.20 15.66 0.56
N ARG A 249 -1.14 15.12 -0.06
CA ARG A 249 -0.64 15.62 -1.36
C ARG A 249 -1.51 15.14 -2.52
N VAL A 250 -2.22 14.04 -2.37
CA VAL A 250 -2.95 13.35 -3.45
C VAL A 250 -4.29 14.03 -3.67
N GLY A 251 -4.53 14.48 -4.90
CA GLY A 251 -5.75 15.20 -5.27
C GLY A 251 -5.85 16.62 -4.72
N GLY A 252 -4.85 17.07 -3.94
CA GLY A 252 -4.65 18.47 -3.56
C GLY A 252 -3.92 19.21 -4.68
N ARG A 253 -4.38 20.41 -5.04
CA ARG A 253 -3.63 21.27 -5.97
C ARG A 253 -2.26 21.58 -5.35
N ALA A 254 -1.19 21.15 -6.01
CA ALA A 254 0.12 21.79 -5.88
C ALA A 254 -0.04 23.26 -6.35
N GLY A 255 -0.37 24.16 -5.43
CA GLY A 255 -0.70 25.55 -5.79
C GLY A 255 -1.23 26.46 -4.68
N ASP A 256 -1.69 25.95 -3.53
CA ASP A 256 -1.94 26.79 -2.36
C ASP A 256 -0.65 26.96 -1.56
N SER A 257 0.32 27.66 -2.15
CA SER A 257 1.26 28.43 -1.35
C SER A 257 0.48 29.63 -0.81
N ASP A 258 0.42 29.76 0.52
CA ASP A 258 -0.03 30.95 1.25
C ASP A 258 0.63 32.23 0.71
N GLU A 259 0.06 32.85 -0.33
CA GLU A 259 0.29 34.27 -0.62
C GLU A 259 -0.91 35.05 -0.04
N PRO A 260 -0.69 35.94 0.95
CA PRO A 260 -1.78 36.69 1.53
C PRO A 260 -2.41 37.61 0.47
N PRO A 261 -3.72 37.92 0.57
CA PRO A 261 -4.39 38.72 -0.45
C PRO A 261 -3.74 40.10 -0.55
N ARG A 262 -3.27 40.45 -1.75
CA ARG A 262 -2.89 41.83 -2.05
C ARG A 262 -4.15 42.68 -2.01
N GLU A 263 -4.26 43.51 -0.98
CA GLU A 263 -5.31 44.51 -0.88
C GLU A 263 -5.33 45.43 -2.10
N GLY A 264 -6.54 45.70 -2.59
CA GLY A 264 -6.80 46.44 -3.81
C GLY A 264 -6.33 47.89 -3.76
N GLY A 265 -5.78 48.35 -4.88
CA GLY A 265 -5.53 49.76 -5.17
C GLY A 265 -6.29 50.18 -6.41
N TRP A 266 -7.59 50.47 -6.27
CA TRP A 266 -8.35 51.20 -7.28
C TRP A 266 -8.37 52.69 -6.92
N ALA A 267 -7.50 53.47 -7.55
CA ALA A 267 -7.65 54.92 -7.68
C ALA A 267 -7.48 55.19 -9.19
N GLY A 268 -8.52 55.53 -9.94
CA GLY A 268 -9.36 56.70 -9.72
C GLY A 268 -8.88 57.79 -10.67
N ARG A 269 -9.24 57.69 -11.95
CA ARG A 269 -9.03 58.76 -12.92
C ARG A 269 -10.02 59.88 -12.58
N SER A 270 -9.53 61.09 -12.35
CA SER A 270 -10.34 62.30 -12.48
C SER A 270 -9.75 63.19 -13.56
N LEU A 271 -10.61 63.54 -14.52
CA LEU A 271 -10.42 64.61 -15.49
C LEU A 271 -10.48 65.96 -14.77
N GLY A 272 -9.60 66.87 -15.16
CA GLY A 272 -9.50 68.26 -14.73
C GLY A 272 -8.27 68.90 -15.36
#